data_AF-A0A7Y7LSN2-F1
#
_entry.id   AF-A0A7Y7LSN2-F1
#
_cell.length_a   1.000
_cell.length_b   1.000
_cell.length_c   1.000
_cell.angle_alpha   90.00
_cell.angle_beta   90.00
_cell.angle_gamma   90.00
#
_symmetry.space_group_name_H-M   'P 1'
#
loop_
_entity.id
_entity.type
_entity.pdbx_description
1 polymer ?
#
loop_
_entity_poly.entity_id
_entity_poly.type
_entity_poly.pdbx_seq_one_letter_code
_entity_poly.pdbx_strand_id
1 'polypeptide(L)'
;MTATPLQSQALRLPRDLALITVAIDAAMVLLNMAVRLWPDSPESEQLRSAYALPGVWIPMVCSIAMGWVLSGTIAWCHGRNALERHGAGSVAELPQPRMRYAAAYVVVLLLNFYALSPLLYDLQLLFMPGGRFHESLGFTSMRAAMPVFVFLQSVAQLIVLVLGIWLSAWIALRGARAGSADAQADEVPGGPPTRRAVALVAASVFASLQMWSGAAMSRWSSMTQGLDGPALLVAWLVPPLAAFGLAFWGAWLGAAPVFSRVRPFRAVRASVLAFVLVQLLCIAAGLAWLAMAVWLHGFNSAGSLVGFALALVLVYTVLTVVLTRATVRGLYRRYL
;
A
#
# COMPACT_ATOMS: atom_id res chain seq x y z
N MET A 1 5.61 -22.62 30.83
CA MET A 1 4.17 -22.94 30.66
C MET A 1 3.91 -23.25 29.18
N THR A 2 3.31 -24.39 28.85
CA THR A 2 2.96 -24.77 27.47
C THR A 2 1.62 -24.13 27.09
N ALA A 3 1.60 -23.30 26.04
CA ALA A 3 0.37 -22.72 25.54
C ALA A 3 -0.60 -23.84 25.13
N THR A 4 -1.87 -23.73 25.53
CA THR A 4 -2.90 -24.68 25.09
C THR A 4 -3.04 -24.62 23.55
N PRO A 5 -3.44 -25.71 22.88
CA PRO A 5 -3.51 -25.74 21.41
C PRO A 5 -4.36 -24.60 20.83
N LEU A 6 -5.43 -24.19 21.52
CA LEU A 6 -6.28 -23.06 21.15
C LEU A 6 -5.54 -21.71 21.23
N GLN A 7 -4.72 -21.48 22.26
CA GLN A 7 -3.89 -20.27 22.36
C GLN A 7 -2.84 -20.22 21.25
N SER A 8 -2.23 -21.36 20.91
CA SER A 8 -1.27 -21.43 19.80
C SER A 8 -1.90 -21.07 18.45
N GLN A 9 -3.17 -21.43 18.24
CA GLN A 9 -3.94 -21.05 17.05
C GLN A 9 -4.30 -19.56 17.05
N ALA A 10 -4.68 -18.99 18.20
CA ALA A 10 -4.95 -17.57 18.33
C ALA A 10 -3.71 -16.71 18.01
N LEU A 11 -2.52 -17.15 18.41
CA LEU A 11 -1.26 -16.46 18.09
C LEU A 11 -0.94 -16.42 16.58
N ARG A 12 -1.46 -17.37 15.81
CA ARG A 12 -1.29 -17.41 14.34
C ARG A 12 -2.27 -16.50 13.61
N LEU A 13 -3.31 -16.00 14.27
CA LEU A 13 -4.35 -15.18 13.67
C LEU A 13 -3.83 -14.01 12.80
N PRO A 14 -2.82 -13.21 13.19
CA PRO A 14 -2.31 -12.12 12.35
C PRO A 14 -1.77 -12.64 11.01
N ARG A 15 -1.05 -13.77 11.02
CA ARG A 15 -0.54 -14.43 9.83
C ARG A 15 -1.68 -14.98 8.99
N ASP A 16 -2.64 -15.65 9.61
CA ASP A 16 -3.76 -16.27 8.90
C ASP A 16 -4.63 -15.23 8.21
N LEU A 17 -4.95 -14.11 8.88
CA LEU A 17 -5.69 -13.01 8.27
C LEU A 17 -4.95 -12.47 7.05
N ALA A 18 -3.65 -12.18 7.17
CA ALA A 18 -2.85 -11.69 6.05
C ALA A 18 -2.82 -12.67 4.86
N LEU A 19 -2.65 -13.96 5.13
CA LEU A 19 -2.65 -14.99 4.08
C LEU A 19 -4.02 -15.14 3.43
N ILE A 20 -5.11 -15.08 4.20
CA ILE A 20 -6.48 -15.13 3.67
C ILE A 20 -6.74 -13.93 2.76
N THR A 21 -6.37 -12.71 3.17
CA THR A 21 -6.51 -11.50 2.34
C THR A 21 -5.80 -11.67 1.01
N VAL A 22 -4.51 -12.04 1.03
CA VAL A 22 -3.71 -12.21 -0.19
C VAL A 22 -4.22 -13.36 -1.05
N ALA A 23 -4.66 -14.47 -0.44
CA ALA A 23 -5.20 -15.61 -1.18
C ALA A 23 -6.51 -15.26 -1.90
N ILE A 24 -7.41 -14.51 -1.26
CA ILE A 24 -8.65 -14.05 -1.88
C ILE A 24 -8.35 -13.02 -2.99
N ASP A 25 -7.45 -12.06 -2.74
CA ASP A 25 -7.03 -11.09 -3.77
C ASP A 25 -6.43 -11.81 -4.99
N ALA A 26 -5.56 -12.79 -4.77
CA ALA A 26 -4.96 -13.60 -5.83
C ALA A 26 -5.99 -14.42 -6.60
N ALA A 27 -6.92 -15.08 -5.89
CA ALA A 27 -8.00 -15.84 -6.51
C ALA A 27 -8.91 -14.96 -7.37
N MET A 28 -9.27 -13.76 -6.89
CA MET A 28 -10.07 -12.80 -7.65
C MET A 28 -9.34 -12.30 -8.90
N VAL A 29 -8.04 -12.00 -8.80
CA VAL A 29 -7.22 -11.60 -9.96
C VAL A 29 -7.16 -12.72 -10.98
N LEU A 30 -6.87 -13.95 -10.55
CA LEU A 30 -6.79 -15.12 -11.43
C LEU A 30 -8.13 -15.41 -12.11
N LEU A 31 -9.23 -15.37 -11.36
CA LEU A 31 -10.58 -15.57 -11.90
C LEU A 31 -10.92 -14.50 -12.94
N ASN A 32 -10.66 -13.22 -12.63
CA ASN A 32 -10.92 -12.12 -13.57
C ASN A 32 -10.06 -12.23 -14.83
N MET A 33 -8.78 -12.58 -14.70
CA MET A 33 -7.90 -12.83 -15.85
C MET A 33 -8.37 -14.02 -16.68
N ALA A 34 -8.76 -15.13 -16.05
CA ALA A 34 -9.27 -16.31 -16.74
C ALA A 34 -10.55 -16.01 -17.54
N VAL A 35 -11.47 -15.25 -16.96
CA VAL A 35 -12.72 -14.84 -17.63
C VAL A 35 -12.44 -13.89 -18.80
N ARG A 36 -11.55 -12.89 -18.62
CA ARG A 36 -11.22 -11.90 -19.66
C ARG A 36 -10.36 -12.44 -20.80
N LEU A 37 -9.58 -13.48 -20.53
CA LEU A 37 -8.66 -14.08 -21.51
C LEU A 37 -9.23 -15.36 -22.12
N TRP A 38 -10.46 -15.75 -21.74
CA TRP A 38 -11.12 -16.94 -22.25
C TRP A 38 -11.23 -16.89 -23.79
N PRO A 39 -11.03 -18.00 -24.51
CA PRO A 39 -11.11 -18.05 -25.99
C PRO A 39 -12.33 -17.34 -26.56
N ASP A 40 -13.49 -17.62 -25.98
CA ASP A 40 -14.78 -17.14 -26.50
C ASP A 40 -15.18 -15.75 -25.97
N SER A 41 -14.35 -15.08 -25.15
CA SER A 41 -14.68 -13.74 -24.68
C SER A 41 -14.43 -12.70 -25.77
N PRO A 42 -15.27 -11.65 -25.87
CA PRO A 42 -15.05 -10.56 -26.81
C PRO A 42 -13.69 -9.91 -26.54
N GLU A 43 -12.98 -9.53 -27.60
CA GLU A 43 -11.65 -8.89 -27.55
C GLU A 43 -10.52 -9.73 -26.91
N SER A 44 -10.72 -11.03 -26.68
CA SER A 44 -9.74 -11.88 -25.97
C SER A 44 -8.35 -11.90 -26.63
N GLU A 45 -8.28 -11.94 -27.95
CA GLU A 45 -7.02 -11.88 -28.71
C GLU A 45 -6.31 -10.53 -28.57
N GLN A 46 -7.07 -9.44 -28.59
CA GLN A 46 -6.54 -8.09 -28.40
C GLN A 46 -6.04 -7.91 -26.97
N LEU A 47 -6.77 -8.42 -25.97
CA LEU A 47 -6.33 -8.40 -24.58
C LEU A 47 -5.08 -9.26 -24.36
N ARG A 48 -5.01 -10.47 -24.93
CA ARG A 48 -3.82 -11.33 -24.83
C ARG A 48 -2.59 -10.65 -25.42
N SER A 49 -2.71 -10.07 -26.62
CA SER A 49 -1.61 -9.36 -27.26
C SER A 49 -1.19 -8.10 -26.46
N ALA A 50 -2.15 -7.37 -25.89
CA ALA A 50 -1.86 -6.23 -25.02
C ALA A 50 -1.16 -6.63 -23.72
N TYR A 51 -1.61 -7.69 -23.04
CA TYR A 51 -0.96 -8.19 -21.82
C TYR A 51 0.39 -8.85 -22.08
N ALA A 52 0.68 -9.30 -23.31
CA ALA A 52 2.02 -9.79 -23.66
C ALA A 52 3.07 -8.66 -23.72
N LEU A 53 2.64 -7.40 -23.86
CA LEU A 53 3.55 -6.26 -23.95
C LEU A 53 4.24 -6.00 -22.60
N PRO A 54 5.59 -5.91 -22.56
CA PRO A 54 6.35 -5.60 -21.34
C PRO A 54 5.89 -4.32 -20.64
N GLY A 55 5.52 -3.30 -21.42
CA GLY A 55 5.00 -2.03 -20.92
C GLY A 55 3.65 -2.13 -20.18
N VAL A 56 2.95 -3.27 -20.30
CA VAL A 56 1.64 -3.49 -19.68
C VAL A 56 1.75 -4.45 -18.49
N TRP A 57 2.33 -5.64 -18.69
CA TRP A 57 2.34 -6.64 -17.63
C TRP A 57 3.32 -6.33 -16.50
N ILE A 58 4.47 -5.69 -16.77
CA ILE A 58 5.46 -5.37 -15.73
C ILE A 58 4.85 -4.39 -14.71
N PRO A 59 4.34 -3.21 -15.10
CA PRO A 59 3.69 -2.31 -14.15
C PRO A 59 2.50 -2.96 -13.45
N MET A 60 1.72 -3.77 -14.18
CA MET A 60 0.55 -4.46 -13.64
C MET A 60 0.94 -5.43 -12.51
N VAL A 61 1.85 -6.36 -12.76
CA VAL A 61 2.28 -7.36 -11.77
C VAL A 61 2.92 -6.70 -10.56
N CYS A 62 3.79 -5.71 -10.77
CA CYS A 62 4.44 -5.03 -9.65
C CYS A 62 3.43 -4.22 -8.82
N SER A 63 2.42 -3.61 -9.45
CA SER A 63 1.33 -2.91 -8.74
C SER A 63 0.43 -3.88 -7.97
N ILE A 64 0.07 -5.02 -8.56
CA ILE A 64 -0.71 -6.08 -7.90
C ILE A 64 0.04 -6.62 -6.68
N ALA A 65 1.31 -6.96 -6.85
CA ALA A 65 2.15 -7.50 -5.78
C ALA A 65 2.24 -6.53 -4.59
N MET A 66 2.45 -5.23 -4.85
CA MET A 66 2.46 -4.23 -3.78
C MET A 66 1.08 -3.98 -3.17
N GLY A 67 -0.01 -4.14 -3.96
CA GLY A 67 -1.37 -4.18 -3.45
C GLY A 67 -1.57 -5.31 -2.42
N TRP A 68 -1.08 -6.52 -2.72
CA TRP A 68 -1.11 -7.66 -1.80
C TRP A 68 -0.25 -7.44 -0.55
N VAL A 69 0.93 -6.84 -0.71
CA VAL A 69 1.78 -6.47 0.44
C VAL A 69 1.03 -5.50 1.36
N LEU A 70 0.38 -4.49 0.80
CA LEU A 70 -0.40 -3.52 1.59
C LEU A 70 -1.60 -4.19 2.28
N SER A 71 -2.43 -4.91 1.53
CA SER A 71 -3.65 -5.54 2.04
C SER A 71 -3.31 -6.57 3.14
N GLY A 72 -2.33 -7.43 2.88
CA GLY A 72 -1.81 -8.38 3.85
C GLY A 72 -1.20 -7.72 5.09
N THR A 73 -0.46 -6.62 4.94
CA THR A 73 0.10 -5.88 6.08
C THR A 73 -1.00 -5.28 6.95
N ILE A 74 -2.05 -4.69 6.36
CA ILE A 74 -3.16 -4.11 7.11
C ILE A 74 -3.96 -5.22 7.83
N ALA A 75 -4.24 -6.33 7.15
CA ALA A 75 -4.91 -7.49 7.76
C ALA A 75 -4.10 -8.07 8.93
N TRP A 76 -2.78 -8.18 8.76
CA TRP A 76 -1.87 -8.56 9.84
C TRP A 76 -1.96 -7.58 11.02
N CYS A 77 -1.97 -6.28 10.75
CA CYS A 77 -2.10 -5.23 11.77
C CYS A 77 -3.40 -5.35 12.58
N HIS A 78 -4.52 -5.69 11.92
CA HIS A 78 -5.79 -5.96 12.60
C HIS A 78 -5.70 -7.16 13.53
N GLY A 79 -5.18 -8.30 13.05
CA GLY A 79 -5.02 -9.49 13.89
C GLY A 79 -4.07 -9.25 15.07
N ARG A 80 -2.95 -8.56 14.84
CA ARG A 80 -1.98 -8.26 15.89
C ARG A 80 -2.55 -7.28 16.92
N ASN A 81 -3.27 -6.25 16.49
CA ASN A 81 -3.94 -5.32 17.40
C ASN A 81 -5.04 -6.00 18.22
N ALA A 82 -5.74 -6.99 17.66
CA ALA A 82 -6.73 -7.78 18.40
C ALA A 82 -6.06 -8.56 19.54
N LEU A 83 -4.94 -9.23 19.26
CA LEU A 83 -4.16 -9.93 20.28
C LEU A 83 -3.65 -8.99 21.38
N GLU A 84 -3.19 -7.78 21.02
CA GLU A 84 -2.68 -6.82 22.01
C GLU A 84 -3.75 -6.13 22.85
N ARG A 85 -5.01 -6.09 22.39
CA ARG A 85 -6.14 -5.47 23.10
C ARG A 85 -6.98 -6.46 23.91
N HIS A 86 -7.21 -7.64 23.35
CA HIS A 86 -8.12 -8.63 23.91
C HIS A 86 -7.37 -9.82 24.54
N GLY A 87 -6.10 -10.00 24.19
CA GLY A 87 -5.30 -11.12 24.66
C GLY A 87 -5.56 -12.43 23.90
N ALA A 88 -4.61 -13.36 23.97
CA ALA A 88 -4.69 -14.63 23.24
C ALA A 88 -5.86 -15.52 23.70
N GLY A 89 -6.23 -15.48 24.98
CA GLY A 89 -7.35 -16.27 25.52
C GLY A 89 -8.70 -15.86 24.94
N SER A 90 -9.04 -14.56 25.01
CA SER A 90 -10.28 -14.01 24.44
C SER A 90 -10.39 -14.24 22.94
N VAL A 91 -9.27 -14.15 22.22
CA VAL A 91 -9.22 -14.41 20.78
C VAL A 91 -9.38 -15.90 20.46
N ALA A 92 -8.88 -16.80 21.32
CA ALA A 92 -9.03 -18.24 21.15
C ALA A 92 -10.48 -18.72 21.33
N GLU A 93 -11.27 -18.00 22.14
CA GLU A 93 -12.70 -18.29 22.36
C GLU A 93 -13.60 -17.83 21.20
N LEU A 94 -13.07 -17.05 20.25
CA LEU A 94 -13.86 -16.60 19.11
C LEU A 94 -14.27 -17.78 18.22
N PRO A 95 -15.57 -17.91 17.90
CA PRO A 95 -16.02 -18.93 16.96
C PRO A 95 -15.59 -18.58 15.53
N GLN A 96 -14.65 -19.38 14.99
CA GLN A 96 -14.20 -19.37 13.59
C GLN A 96 -13.88 -17.98 13.00
N PRO A 97 -12.99 -17.18 13.63
CA PRO A 97 -12.69 -15.81 13.18
C PRO A 97 -12.15 -15.76 11.75
N ARG A 98 -11.41 -16.78 11.32
CA ARG A 98 -10.84 -16.90 9.97
C ARG A 98 -11.92 -17.00 8.88
N MET A 99 -12.91 -17.86 9.08
CA MET A 99 -14.02 -18.06 8.13
C MET A 99 -14.88 -16.80 8.03
N ARG A 100 -15.19 -16.16 9.17
CA ARG A 100 -15.95 -14.90 9.21
C ARG A 100 -15.23 -13.78 8.46
N TYR A 101 -13.92 -13.67 8.67
CA TYR A 101 -13.09 -12.71 7.94
C TYR A 101 -13.13 -12.96 6.43
N ALA A 102 -12.88 -14.21 6.02
CA ALA A 102 -12.86 -14.60 4.61
C ALA A 102 -14.20 -14.29 3.92
N ALA A 103 -15.32 -14.71 4.53
CA ALA A 103 -16.65 -14.48 3.99
C ALA A 103 -16.97 -12.97 3.85
N ALA A 104 -16.70 -12.18 4.89
CA ALA A 104 -16.90 -10.74 4.85
C ALA A 104 -16.03 -10.07 3.79
N TYR A 105 -14.77 -10.48 3.67
CA TYR A 105 -13.83 -9.90 2.71
C TYR A 105 -14.18 -10.23 1.26
N VAL A 106 -14.63 -11.46 0.99
CA VAL A 106 -15.16 -11.85 -0.33
C VAL A 106 -16.36 -10.98 -0.70
N VAL A 107 -17.33 -10.78 0.20
CA VAL A 107 -18.50 -9.93 -0.06
C VAL A 107 -18.09 -8.49 -0.37
N VAL A 108 -17.15 -7.94 0.40
CA VAL A 108 -16.60 -6.59 0.17
C VAL A 108 -15.93 -6.50 -1.21
N LEU A 109 -15.12 -7.48 -1.60
CA LEU A 109 -14.45 -7.49 -2.89
C LEU A 109 -15.44 -7.62 -4.04
N LEU A 110 -16.47 -8.46 -3.89
CA LEU A 110 -17.55 -8.59 -4.88
C LEU A 110 -18.30 -7.26 -5.05
N LEU A 111 -18.65 -6.57 -3.97
CA LEU A 111 -19.29 -5.25 -4.03
C LEU A 111 -18.36 -4.22 -4.70
N ASN A 112 -17.09 -4.22 -4.37
CA ASN A 112 -16.12 -3.33 -5.01
C ASN A 112 -15.99 -3.62 -6.51
N PHE A 113 -15.96 -4.90 -6.91
CA PHE A 113 -15.77 -5.31 -8.29
C PHE A 113 -17.02 -5.11 -9.16
N TYR A 114 -18.21 -5.44 -8.64
CA TYR A 114 -19.45 -5.43 -9.42
C TYR A 114 -20.28 -4.16 -9.28
N ALA A 115 -20.11 -3.37 -8.22
CA ALA A 115 -20.86 -2.13 -8.04
C ALA A 115 -19.95 -0.90 -8.16
N LEU A 116 -18.88 -0.85 -7.36
CA LEU A 116 -18.08 0.38 -7.27
C LEU A 116 -17.17 0.60 -8.47
N SER A 117 -16.51 -0.46 -8.98
CA SER A 117 -15.60 -0.34 -10.12
C SER A 117 -16.32 0.07 -11.40
N PRO A 118 -17.50 -0.49 -11.76
CA PRO A 118 -18.28 -0.03 -12.91
C PRO A 118 -18.75 1.41 -12.73
N LEU A 119 -19.23 1.79 -11.54
CA LEU A 119 -19.67 3.15 -11.27
C LEU A 119 -18.53 4.17 -11.44
N LEU A 120 -17.32 3.84 -10.97
CA LEU A 120 -16.14 4.67 -11.18
C LEU A 120 -15.73 4.74 -12.65
N TYR A 121 -15.91 3.65 -13.40
CA TYR A 121 -15.64 3.60 -14.83
C TYR A 121 -16.64 4.45 -15.62
N ASP A 122 -17.94 4.36 -15.34
CA ASP A 122 -18.96 5.21 -15.96
C ASP A 122 -18.70 6.69 -15.67
N LEU A 123 -18.31 6.99 -14.43
CA LEU A 123 -17.90 8.34 -14.05
C LEU A 123 -16.66 8.78 -14.85
N GLN A 124 -15.69 7.91 -15.10
CA GLN A 124 -14.52 8.18 -15.93
C GLN A 124 -14.89 8.46 -17.39
N LEU A 125 -15.84 7.71 -17.96
CA LEU A 125 -16.31 7.89 -19.34
C LEU A 125 -16.92 9.27 -19.56
N LEU A 126 -17.57 9.86 -18.55
CA LEU A 126 -18.11 11.22 -18.64
C LEU A 126 -17.00 12.28 -18.85
N PHE A 127 -15.77 11.99 -18.42
CA PHE A 127 -14.57 12.82 -18.56
C PHE A 127 -13.60 12.29 -19.64
N MET A 128 -13.99 11.32 -20.47
CA MET A 128 -13.19 10.91 -21.65
C MET A 128 -13.49 11.79 -22.87
N PRO A 129 -12.57 11.88 -23.85
CA PRO A 129 -12.85 12.57 -25.12
C PRO A 129 -14.13 12.02 -25.76
N GLY A 130 -15.11 12.90 -26.01
CA GLY A 130 -16.46 12.54 -26.48
C GLY A 130 -17.50 12.27 -25.38
N GLY A 131 -17.13 12.38 -24.10
CA GLY A 131 -18.07 12.30 -22.97
C GLY A 131 -18.85 13.60 -22.73
N ARG A 132 -19.97 13.53 -21.99
CA ARG A 132 -20.85 14.69 -21.75
C ARG A 132 -20.15 15.92 -21.17
N PHE A 133 -19.12 15.74 -20.33
CA PHE A 133 -18.38 16.88 -19.76
C PHE A 133 -17.21 17.36 -20.64
N HIS A 134 -16.84 16.59 -21.67
CA HIS A 134 -15.84 16.98 -22.67
C HIS A 134 -16.29 18.22 -23.45
N GLU A 135 -17.57 18.23 -23.86
CA GLU A 135 -18.16 19.31 -24.64
C GLU A 135 -18.30 20.61 -23.84
N SER A 136 -18.50 20.52 -22.51
CA SER A 136 -18.72 21.68 -21.66
C SER A 136 -17.46 22.35 -21.10
N LEU A 137 -16.34 21.62 -20.97
CA LEU A 137 -15.15 22.10 -20.26
C LEU A 137 -14.05 22.62 -21.21
N GLY A 138 -14.05 22.24 -22.48
CA GLY A 138 -13.02 22.62 -23.47
C GLY A 138 -11.71 21.83 -23.33
N PHE A 139 -10.87 21.86 -24.39
CA PHE A 139 -9.70 20.97 -24.54
C PHE A 139 -8.60 21.16 -23.47
N THR A 140 -8.32 22.40 -23.06
CA THR A 140 -7.20 22.72 -22.15
C THR A 140 -7.50 22.34 -20.69
N SER A 141 -8.75 22.49 -20.26
CA SER A 141 -9.19 22.10 -18.91
C SER A 141 -9.31 20.57 -18.79
N MET A 142 -9.67 19.88 -19.88
CA MET A 142 -9.77 18.41 -19.97
C MET A 142 -8.42 17.74 -19.70
N ARG A 143 -7.34 18.28 -20.26
CA ARG A 143 -5.96 17.80 -20.03
C ARG A 143 -5.56 17.92 -18.56
N ALA A 144 -6.13 18.88 -17.82
CA ALA A 144 -5.90 19.05 -16.39
C ALA A 144 -6.89 18.27 -15.50
N ALA A 145 -8.12 18.04 -15.97
CA ALA A 145 -9.18 17.37 -15.19
C ALA A 145 -9.03 15.83 -15.17
N MET A 146 -8.66 15.21 -16.30
CA MET A 146 -8.38 13.78 -16.40
C MET A 146 -7.39 13.24 -15.34
N PRO A 147 -6.21 13.84 -15.13
CA PRO A 147 -5.26 13.34 -14.13
C PRO A 147 -5.79 13.49 -12.70
N VAL A 148 -6.52 14.57 -12.40
CA VAL A 148 -7.16 14.77 -11.09
C VAL A 148 -8.21 13.68 -10.85
N PHE A 149 -9.01 13.35 -11.87
CA PHE A 149 -10.03 12.33 -11.77
C PHE A 149 -9.44 10.93 -11.57
N VAL A 150 -8.45 10.53 -12.38
CA VAL A 150 -7.78 9.23 -12.26
C VAL A 150 -7.06 9.10 -10.91
N PHE A 151 -6.46 10.18 -10.42
CA PHE A 151 -5.90 10.24 -9.08
C PHE A 151 -6.97 10.04 -8.01
N LEU A 152 -8.10 10.76 -8.10
CA LEU A 152 -9.20 10.65 -7.14
C LEU A 152 -9.84 9.25 -7.15
N GLN A 153 -10.01 8.65 -8.33
CA GLN A 153 -10.47 7.27 -8.50
C GLN A 153 -9.50 6.29 -7.83
N SER A 154 -8.19 6.50 -8.01
CA SER A 154 -7.19 5.69 -7.34
C SER A 154 -7.35 5.83 -5.83
N VAL A 155 -7.44 7.07 -5.31
CA VAL A 155 -7.62 7.35 -3.86
C VAL A 155 -8.87 6.65 -3.33
N ALA A 156 -9.98 6.70 -4.06
CA ALA A 156 -11.21 6.00 -3.71
C ALA A 156 -10.99 4.48 -3.61
N GLN A 157 -10.29 3.87 -4.57
CA GLN A 157 -9.96 2.44 -4.52
C GLN A 157 -9.09 2.09 -3.31
N LEU A 158 -8.12 2.95 -2.97
CA LEU A 158 -7.29 2.75 -1.77
C LEU A 158 -8.13 2.83 -0.49
N ILE A 159 -9.02 3.81 -0.39
CA ILE A 159 -9.93 3.96 0.75
C ILE A 159 -10.82 2.72 0.91
N VAL A 160 -11.38 2.24 -0.20
CA VAL A 160 -12.27 1.07 -0.22
C VAL A 160 -11.52 -0.19 0.20
N LEU A 161 -10.27 -0.37 -0.25
CA LEU A 161 -9.42 -1.48 0.20
C LEU A 161 -9.21 -1.44 1.72
N VAL A 162 -8.81 -0.29 2.26
CA VAL A 162 -8.54 -0.11 3.70
C VAL A 162 -9.81 -0.33 4.52
N LEU A 163 -10.92 0.31 4.14
CA LEU A 163 -12.21 0.18 4.82
C LEU A 163 -12.77 -1.24 4.71
N GLY A 164 -12.57 -1.89 3.57
CA GLY A 164 -12.98 -3.26 3.33
C GLY A 164 -12.30 -4.26 4.25
N ILE A 165 -10.97 -4.12 4.39
CA ILE A 165 -10.19 -4.93 5.34
C ILE A 165 -10.59 -4.63 6.78
N TRP A 166 -10.78 -3.34 7.11
CA TRP A 166 -11.24 -2.92 8.43
C TRP A 166 -12.60 -3.53 8.79
N LEU A 167 -13.58 -3.45 7.89
CA LEU A 167 -14.93 -3.98 8.10
C LEU A 167 -14.90 -5.50 8.27
N SER A 168 -14.13 -6.19 7.42
CA SER A 168 -13.97 -7.64 7.49
C SER A 168 -13.32 -8.08 8.80
N ALA A 169 -12.29 -7.36 9.24
CA ALA A 169 -11.64 -7.60 10.52
C ALA A 169 -12.58 -7.29 11.70
N TRP A 170 -13.36 -6.22 11.62
CA TRP A 170 -14.34 -5.87 12.64
C TRP A 170 -15.41 -6.96 12.80
N ILE A 171 -15.96 -7.48 11.70
CA ILE A 171 -16.93 -8.58 11.71
C ILE A 171 -16.30 -9.85 12.31
N ALA A 172 -15.07 -10.19 11.88
CA ALA A 172 -14.36 -11.38 12.33
C ALA A 172 -14.03 -11.39 13.82
N LEU A 173 -13.73 -10.21 14.37
CA LEU A 173 -13.29 -10.02 15.75
C LEU A 173 -14.42 -9.55 16.69
N ARG A 174 -15.64 -9.41 16.15
CA ARG A 174 -16.81 -9.01 16.93
C ARG A 174 -17.11 -10.07 17.97
N GLY A 175 -17.09 -9.67 19.24
CA GLY A 175 -17.33 -10.56 20.38
C GLY A 175 -16.08 -10.88 21.21
N ALA A 176 -14.89 -10.44 20.81
CA ALA A 176 -13.71 -10.55 21.65
C ALA A 176 -13.88 -9.67 22.89
N ARG A 177 -13.90 -10.29 24.08
CA ARG A 177 -13.99 -9.58 25.36
C ARG A 177 -12.63 -8.94 25.66
N ALA A 178 -12.61 -7.82 26.39
CA ALA A 178 -11.36 -7.24 26.87
C ALA A 178 -10.71 -8.26 27.84
N GLY A 179 -9.48 -8.68 27.54
CA GLY A 179 -8.70 -9.50 28.47
C GLY A 179 -8.26 -8.65 29.66
N SER A 180 -8.22 -9.23 30.86
CA SER A 180 -7.61 -8.56 32.02
C SER A 180 -6.14 -8.27 31.70
N ALA A 181 -5.75 -7.00 31.83
CA ALA A 181 -4.43 -6.51 31.45
C ALA A 181 -3.28 -7.16 32.24
N ASP A 182 -3.59 -7.82 33.37
CA ASP A 182 -2.61 -8.38 34.31
C ASP A 182 -2.17 -9.82 34.01
N ALA A 183 -2.86 -10.55 33.14
CA ALA A 183 -2.51 -11.96 32.83
C ALA A 183 -1.46 -12.12 31.71
N GLN A 184 -0.80 -11.04 31.27
CA GLN A 184 -0.07 -11.00 29.99
C GLN A 184 1.29 -10.30 30.06
N ALA A 185 1.94 -10.36 31.22
CA ALA A 185 3.37 -10.10 31.33
C ALA A 185 4.24 -11.27 30.83
N ASP A 186 3.64 -12.43 30.51
CA ASP A 186 4.36 -13.52 29.87
C ASP A 186 4.59 -13.19 28.40
N GLU A 187 5.87 -13.04 28.05
CA GLU A 187 6.37 -12.94 26.68
C GLU A 187 5.66 -13.97 25.79
N VAL A 188 4.97 -13.49 24.76
CA VAL A 188 4.41 -14.34 23.70
C VAL A 188 5.58 -15.14 23.09
N PRO A 189 5.69 -16.46 23.34
CA PRO A 189 6.84 -17.21 22.86
C PRO A 189 6.74 -17.35 21.34
N GLY A 190 7.76 -16.87 20.61
CA GLY A 190 7.91 -17.13 19.18
C GLY A 190 7.44 -16.04 18.20
N GLY A 191 7.12 -14.82 18.66
CA GLY A 191 6.93 -13.67 17.76
C GLY A 191 8.26 -13.06 17.29
N PRO A 192 8.34 -12.45 16.08
CA PRO A 192 9.51 -11.65 15.72
C PRO A 192 9.72 -10.55 16.77
N PRO A 193 10.97 -10.17 17.08
CA PRO A 193 11.24 -9.13 18.07
C PRO A 193 10.42 -7.89 17.74
N THR A 194 9.79 -7.27 18.74
CA THR A 194 8.79 -6.19 18.58
C THR A 194 9.29 -5.08 17.65
N ARG A 195 10.58 -4.75 17.76
CA ARG A 195 11.31 -3.83 16.89
C ARG A 195 11.27 -4.22 15.40
N ARG A 196 11.49 -5.50 15.07
CA ARG A 196 11.45 -6.01 13.68
C ARG A 196 10.05 -5.93 13.11
N ALA A 197 9.03 -6.26 13.89
CA ALA A 197 7.65 -6.18 13.44
C ALA A 197 7.24 -4.73 13.09
N VAL A 198 7.61 -3.76 13.94
CA VAL A 198 7.37 -2.33 13.66
C VAL A 198 8.08 -1.89 12.39
N ALA A 199 9.35 -2.25 12.22
CA ALA A 199 10.12 -1.90 11.04
C ALA A 199 9.56 -2.51 9.74
N LEU A 200 9.15 -3.78 9.77
CA LEU A 200 8.53 -4.46 8.64
C LEU A 200 7.19 -3.83 8.25
N VAL A 201 6.32 -3.53 9.22
CA VAL A 201 5.04 -2.85 8.95
C VAL A 201 5.28 -1.47 8.34
N ALA A 202 6.19 -0.69 8.94
CA ALA A 202 6.49 0.65 8.45
C ALA A 202 7.03 0.62 7.02
N ALA A 203 7.97 -0.27 6.73
CA ALA A 203 8.57 -0.44 5.41
C ALA A 203 7.57 -0.93 4.36
N SER A 204 6.75 -1.91 4.69
CA SER A 204 5.75 -2.49 3.78
C SER A 204 4.70 -1.45 3.39
N VAL A 205 4.18 -0.70 4.37
CA VAL A 205 3.22 0.39 4.11
C VAL A 205 3.86 1.49 3.27
N PHE A 206 5.08 1.92 3.60
CA PHE A 206 5.76 3.00 2.90
C PHE A 206 6.03 2.63 1.44
N ALA A 207 6.61 1.45 1.20
CA ALA A 207 6.90 0.96 -0.13
C ALA A 207 5.63 0.77 -0.97
N SER A 208 4.53 0.32 -0.35
CA SER A 208 3.26 0.16 -1.05
C SER A 208 2.66 1.49 -1.47
N LEU A 209 2.72 2.51 -0.60
CA LEU A 209 2.29 3.86 -0.92
C LEU A 209 3.16 4.49 -2.01
N GLN A 210 4.48 4.27 -1.96
CA GLN A 210 5.41 4.69 -3.01
C GLN A 210 5.02 4.07 -4.35
N MET A 211 4.81 2.75 -4.38
CA MET A 211 4.44 2.05 -5.60
C MET A 211 3.10 2.52 -6.15
N TRP A 212 2.11 2.66 -5.27
CA TRP A 212 0.78 3.12 -5.65
C TRP A 212 0.82 4.54 -6.22
N SER A 213 1.62 5.43 -5.64
CA SER A 213 1.81 6.78 -6.17
C SER A 213 2.52 6.77 -7.53
N GLY A 214 3.52 5.90 -7.71
CA GLY A 214 4.19 5.67 -8.98
C GLY A 214 3.24 5.15 -10.06
N ALA A 215 2.38 4.18 -9.72
CA ALA A 215 1.37 3.63 -10.62
C ALA A 215 0.29 4.64 -11.02
N ALA A 216 -0.13 5.51 -10.09
CA ALA A 216 -1.05 6.59 -10.40
C ALA A 216 -0.42 7.61 -11.37
N MET A 217 0.85 7.95 -11.17
CA MET A 217 1.58 8.92 -12.01
C MET A 217 2.00 8.36 -13.37
N SER A 218 2.34 7.07 -13.47
CA SER A 218 2.77 6.45 -14.73
C SER A 218 1.66 6.33 -15.77
N ARG A 219 0.39 6.32 -15.34
CA ARG A 219 -0.77 6.39 -16.25
C ARG A 219 -0.84 7.72 -17.00
N TRP A 220 -0.10 8.72 -16.53
CA TRP A 220 -0.06 10.07 -17.09
C TRP A 220 1.26 10.38 -17.80
N SER A 221 2.39 9.93 -17.25
CA SER A 221 3.70 10.24 -17.82
C SER A 221 4.09 9.25 -18.92
N SER A 222 4.58 9.77 -20.04
CA SER A 222 5.30 9.00 -21.07
C SER A 222 6.64 8.43 -20.57
N MET A 223 6.91 8.46 -19.25
CA MET A 223 8.18 8.05 -18.63
C MET A 223 8.59 6.61 -18.93
N THR A 224 7.65 5.76 -19.37
CA THR A 224 7.91 4.36 -19.72
C THR A 224 7.89 4.09 -21.23
N GLN A 225 7.59 5.11 -22.06
CA GLN A 225 7.59 4.97 -23.51
C GLN A 225 9.04 4.79 -24.02
N GLY A 226 9.28 3.68 -24.72
CA GLY A 226 10.58 3.37 -25.31
C GLY A 226 11.57 2.66 -24.39
N LEU A 227 11.15 2.24 -23.19
CA LEU A 227 11.97 1.37 -22.34
C LEU A 227 11.79 -0.10 -22.72
N ASP A 228 12.89 -0.81 -22.91
CA ASP A 228 12.89 -2.26 -23.11
C ASP A 228 12.51 -3.00 -21.81
N GLY A 229 12.07 -4.26 -21.94
CA GLY A 229 11.58 -5.08 -20.81
C GLY A 229 12.47 -5.08 -19.56
N PRO A 230 13.80 -5.26 -19.67
CA PRO A 230 14.70 -5.20 -18.51
C PRO A 230 14.76 -3.82 -17.84
N ALA A 231 14.75 -2.74 -18.63
CA ALA A 231 14.77 -1.38 -18.11
C ALA A 231 13.45 -1.06 -17.38
N LEU A 232 12.32 -1.56 -17.89
CA LEU A 232 11.03 -1.50 -17.21
C LEU A 232 11.05 -2.26 -15.88
N LEU A 233 11.61 -3.48 -15.83
CA LEU A 233 11.75 -4.22 -14.58
C LEU A 233 12.53 -3.42 -13.54
N VAL A 234 13.67 -2.84 -13.91
CA VAL A 234 14.47 -1.99 -13.02
C VAL A 234 13.68 -0.78 -12.54
N ALA A 235 13.01 -0.08 -13.46
CA ALA A 235 12.22 1.11 -13.16
C ALA A 235 11.05 0.83 -12.19
N TRP A 236 10.48 -0.36 -12.22
CA TRP A 236 9.33 -0.73 -11.39
C TRP A 236 9.69 -1.50 -10.11
N LEU A 237 10.78 -2.28 -10.10
CA LEU A 237 11.21 -3.04 -8.92
C LEU A 237 12.16 -2.28 -8.00
N VAL A 238 13.13 -1.54 -8.55
CA VAL A 238 14.17 -0.91 -7.73
C VAL A 238 13.59 0.16 -6.79
N PRO A 239 12.71 1.08 -7.24
CA PRO A 239 12.17 2.12 -6.35
C PRO A 239 11.44 1.57 -5.12
N PRO A 240 10.47 0.64 -5.22
CA PRO A 240 9.80 0.11 -4.02
C PRO A 240 10.74 -0.70 -3.12
N LEU A 241 11.72 -1.42 -3.67
CA LEU A 241 12.72 -2.15 -2.86
C LEU A 241 13.66 -1.20 -2.11
N ALA A 242 14.13 -0.14 -2.77
CA ALA A 242 14.94 0.89 -2.14
C ALA A 242 14.14 1.63 -1.05
N ALA A 243 12.90 2.03 -1.36
CA ALA A 243 12.00 2.65 -0.39
C ALA A 243 11.73 1.73 0.81
N PHE A 244 11.51 0.43 0.57
CA PHE A 244 11.36 -0.56 1.63
C PHE A 244 12.61 -0.63 2.51
N GLY A 245 13.80 -0.79 1.93
CA GLY A 245 15.06 -0.89 2.68
C GLY A 245 15.34 0.35 3.52
N LEU A 246 15.15 1.54 2.95
CA LEU A 246 15.36 2.82 3.63
C LEU A 246 14.35 3.04 4.76
N ALA A 247 13.06 2.78 4.50
CA ALA A 247 12.01 2.91 5.51
C ALA A 247 12.17 1.87 6.63
N PHE A 248 12.58 0.64 6.29
CA PHE A 248 12.92 -0.40 7.27
C PHE A 248 14.06 0.07 8.16
N TRP A 249 15.14 0.57 7.56
CA TRP A 249 16.31 1.06 8.29
C TRP A 249 15.95 2.22 9.22
N GLY A 250 15.26 3.24 8.71
CA GLY A 250 14.83 4.38 9.53
C GLY A 250 13.88 3.98 10.65
N ALA A 251 12.89 3.12 10.37
CA ALA A 251 11.98 2.61 11.39
C ALA A 251 12.69 1.75 12.45
N TRP A 252 13.65 0.91 12.03
CA TRP A 252 14.49 0.11 12.92
C TRP A 252 15.31 1.00 13.87
N LEU A 253 15.91 2.08 13.35
CA LEU A 253 16.66 3.07 14.16
C LEU A 253 15.74 3.91 15.06
N GLY A 254 14.50 4.16 14.64
CA GLY A 254 13.51 4.89 15.42
C GLY A 254 12.88 4.06 16.54
N ALA A 255 12.83 2.74 16.35
CA ALA A 255 12.25 1.81 17.30
C ALA A 255 13.27 1.45 18.41
N ALA A 256 12.99 1.86 19.65
CA ALA A 256 13.79 1.54 20.83
C ALA A 256 13.77 0.01 21.15
N PRO A 257 14.83 -0.54 21.76
CA PRO A 257 14.92 -1.97 22.06
C PRO A 257 13.96 -2.45 23.16
N VAL A 258 13.34 -1.55 23.93
CA VAL A 258 12.60 -1.88 25.18
C VAL A 258 11.08 -2.01 24.97
N PHE A 259 10.58 -2.13 23.73
CA PHE A 259 9.13 -2.19 23.52
C PHE A 259 8.52 -3.53 23.94
N SER A 260 7.61 -3.48 24.90
CA SER A 260 6.77 -4.62 25.30
C SER A 260 5.61 -4.91 24.34
N ARG A 261 5.19 -3.95 23.51
CA ARG A 261 4.06 -4.10 22.55
C ARG A 261 4.38 -3.51 21.18
N VAL A 262 3.88 -4.14 20.12
CA VAL A 262 4.13 -3.74 18.72
C VAL A 262 3.26 -2.53 18.33
N ARG A 263 2.00 -2.47 18.79
CA ARG A 263 1.03 -1.39 18.49
C ARG A 263 0.97 -1.09 16.98
N PRO A 264 0.57 -2.06 16.15
CA PRO A 264 0.81 -2.06 14.70
C PRO A 264 0.24 -0.83 13.96
N PHE A 265 -0.93 -0.33 14.35
CA PHE A 265 -1.52 0.88 13.73
C PHE A 265 -0.71 2.16 13.98
N ARG A 266 0.15 2.20 15.00
CA ARG A 266 1.08 3.32 15.17
C ARG A 266 2.22 3.26 14.18
N ALA A 267 2.73 2.06 13.87
CA ALA A 267 3.70 1.86 12.81
C ALA A 267 3.10 2.27 11.45
N VAL A 268 1.85 1.89 11.17
CA VAL A 268 1.10 2.34 9.99
C VAL A 268 1.01 3.87 9.96
N ARG A 269 0.55 4.51 11.05
CA ARG A 269 0.45 5.97 11.14
C ARG A 269 1.80 6.67 10.96
N ALA A 270 2.86 6.14 11.58
CA ALA A 270 4.21 6.67 11.44
C ALA A 270 4.68 6.60 9.98
N SER A 271 4.45 5.47 9.33
CA SER A 271 4.79 5.25 7.92
C SER A 271 4.03 6.17 6.97
N VAL A 272 2.72 6.30 7.13
CA VAL A 272 1.88 7.23 6.33
C VAL A 272 2.34 8.66 6.52
N LEU A 273 2.61 9.09 7.76
CA LEU A 273 3.07 10.45 8.04
C LEU A 273 4.46 10.72 7.48
N ALA A 274 5.40 9.77 7.62
CA ALA A 274 6.71 9.86 7.02
C ALA A 274 6.62 9.95 5.49
N PHE A 275 5.79 9.11 4.86
CA PHE A 275 5.56 9.13 3.42
C PHE A 275 5.07 10.50 2.95
N VAL A 276 4.02 11.04 3.56
CA VAL A 276 3.48 12.36 3.20
C VAL A 276 4.54 13.45 3.35
N LEU A 277 5.30 13.46 4.45
CA LEU A 277 6.37 14.45 4.66
C LEU A 277 7.50 14.32 3.63
N VAL A 278 7.91 13.10 3.29
CA VAL A 278 8.93 12.86 2.26
C VAL A 278 8.45 13.42 0.92
N GLN A 279 7.20 13.13 0.51
CA GLN A 279 6.67 13.64 -0.76
C GLN A 279 6.59 15.16 -0.77
N LEU A 280 6.03 15.78 0.28
CA LEU A 280 5.90 17.23 0.37
C LEU A 280 7.25 17.95 0.31
N LEU A 281 8.26 17.44 1.00
CA LEU A 281 9.60 18.03 0.99
C LEU A 281 10.32 17.80 -0.34
N CYS A 282 10.16 16.65 -0.99
CA CYS A 282 10.72 16.41 -2.32
C CYS A 282 10.06 17.30 -3.38
N ILE A 283 8.74 17.49 -3.32
CA ILE A 283 8.00 18.42 -4.19
C ILE A 283 8.49 19.84 -3.95
N ALA A 284 8.60 20.29 -2.70
CA ALA A 284 9.09 21.62 -2.36
C ALA A 284 10.53 21.84 -2.85
N ALA A 285 11.42 20.85 -2.69
CA ALA A 285 12.79 20.91 -3.20
C ALA A 285 12.82 20.99 -4.73
N GLY A 286 11.97 20.23 -5.43
CA GLY A 286 11.86 20.28 -6.88
C GLY A 286 11.33 21.62 -7.39
N LEU A 287 10.30 22.18 -6.74
CA LEU A 287 9.76 23.50 -7.07
C LEU A 287 10.77 24.62 -6.80
N ALA A 288 11.52 24.54 -5.69
CA ALA A 288 12.57 25.50 -5.37
C ALA A 288 13.69 25.47 -6.43
N TRP A 289 14.10 24.27 -6.86
CA TRP A 289 15.07 24.15 -7.95
C TRP A 289 14.53 24.71 -9.26
N LEU A 290 13.28 24.45 -9.61
CA LEU A 290 12.65 24.97 -10.83
C LEU A 290 12.59 26.51 -10.80
N ALA A 291 12.22 27.10 -9.66
CA ALA A 291 12.24 28.55 -9.47
C ALA A 291 13.64 29.13 -9.63
N MET A 292 14.65 28.50 -9.02
CA MET A 292 16.05 28.88 -9.21
C MET A 292 16.51 28.77 -10.67
N ALA A 293 16.12 27.69 -11.36
CA ALA A 293 16.51 27.45 -12.74
C ALA A 293 15.95 28.52 -13.68
N VAL A 294 14.70 28.93 -13.48
CA VAL A 294 14.06 30.03 -14.21
C VAL A 294 14.73 31.36 -13.90
N TRP A 295 15.03 31.64 -12.63
CA TRP A 295 15.64 32.91 -12.23
C TRP A 295 17.06 33.08 -12.75
N LEU A 296 17.87 32.03 -12.68
CA LEU A 296 19.30 32.09 -13.00
C LEU A 296 19.60 31.92 -14.50
N HIS A 297 18.59 31.73 -15.36
CA HIS A 297 18.71 31.57 -16.83
C HIS A 297 19.78 30.53 -17.28
N GLY A 298 20.19 29.60 -16.41
CA GLY A 298 21.52 28.99 -16.50
C GLY A 298 21.58 27.46 -16.42
N PHE A 299 20.46 26.76 -16.41
CA PHE A 299 20.42 25.32 -16.10
C PHE A 299 19.86 24.43 -17.22
N ASN A 300 19.91 24.88 -18.48
CA ASN A 300 19.38 24.14 -19.64
C ASN A 300 20.31 23.05 -20.20
N SER A 301 21.42 22.73 -19.52
CA SER A 301 22.32 21.65 -19.96
C SER A 301 21.82 20.29 -19.45
N ALA A 302 22.02 19.24 -20.26
CA ALA A 302 21.70 17.87 -19.86
C ALA A 302 22.41 17.48 -18.54
N GLY A 303 23.64 17.97 -18.32
CA GLY A 303 24.41 17.73 -17.10
C GLY A 303 23.77 18.35 -15.84
N SER A 304 23.16 19.53 -15.95
CA SER A 304 22.40 20.15 -14.86
C SER A 304 21.19 19.30 -14.46
N LEU A 305 20.47 18.77 -15.45
CA LEU A 305 19.28 17.94 -15.25
C LEU A 305 19.63 16.59 -14.58
N VAL A 306 20.72 15.96 -15.02
CA VAL A 306 21.26 14.74 -14.38
C VAL A 306 21.72 15.03 -12.96
N GLY A 307 22.45 16.13 -12.74
CA GLY A 307 22.90 16.55 -11.41
C GLY A 307 21.73 16.82 -10.46
N PHE A 308 20.68 17.47 -10.94
CA PHE A 308 19.45 17.69 -10.20
C PHE A 308 18.74 16.37 -9.84
N ALA A 309 18.60 15.45 -10.79
CA ALA A 309 17.98 14.15 -10.54
C ALA A 309 18.75 13.36 -9.46
N LEU A 310 20.09 13.33 -9.53
CA LEU A 310 20.93 12.70 -8.52
C LEU A 310 20.78 13.37 -7.14
N ALA A 311 20.76 14.71 -7.10
CA ALA A 311 20.53 15.45 -5.87
C ALA A 311 19.16 15.15 -5.26
N LEU A 312 18.10 15.07 -6.07
CA LEU A 312 16.75 14.75 -5.62
C LEU A 312 16.67 13.31 -5.06
N VAL A 313 17.34 12.35 -5.72
CA VAL A 313 17.46 10.97 -5.21
C VAL A 313 18.18 10.96 -3.86
N LEU A 314 19.27 11.71 -3.72
CA LEU A 314 20.00 11.80 -2.46
C LEU A 314 19.16 12.46 -1.35
N VAL A 315 18.46 13.55 -1.66
CA VAL A 315 17.50 14.19 -0.75
C VAL A 315 16.41 13.20 -0.34
N TYR A 316 15.80 12.48 -1.28
CA TYR A 316 14.77 11.48 -1.00
C TYR A 316 15.28 10.37 -0.07
N THR A 317 16.48 9.84 -0.33
CA THR A 317 17.07 8.77 0.50
C THR A 317 17.30 9.22 1.94
N VAL A 318 17.89 10.40 2.13
CA VAL A 318 18.13 10.99 3.46
C VAL A 318 16.81 11.29 4.18
N LEU A 319 15.87 11.96 3.50
CA LEU A 319 14.56 12.29 4.07
C LEU A 319 13.79 11.04 4.49
N THR A 320 13.81 10.00 3.65
CA THR A 320 13.12 8.74 3.95
C THR A 320 13.63 8.15 5.26
N VAL A 321 14.95 8.03 5.45
CA VAL A 321 15.53 7.47 6.68
C VAL A 321 15.27 8.37 7.89
N VAL A 322 15.50 9.68 7.75
CA VAL A 322 15.38 10.64 8.87
C VAL A 322 13.93 10.76 9.34
N LEU A 323 12.97 10.90 8.42
CA LEU A 323 11.56 11.09 8.77
C LEU A 323 10.93 9.80 9.27
N THR A 324 11.22 8.64 8.67
CA THR A 324 10.73 7.36 9.22
C THR A 324 11.28 7.12 10.63
N ARG A 325 12.56 7.42 10.87
CA ARG A 325 13.15 7.40 12.23
C ARG A 325 12.44 8.34 13.18
N ALA A 326 12.26 9.61 12.80
CA ALA A 326 11.69 10.64 13.66
C ALA A 326 10.22 10.35 14.02
N THR A 327 9.43 9.91 13.04
CA THR A 327 8.01 9.61 13.21
C THR A 327 7.77 8.37 14.06
N VAL A 328 8.52 7.29 13.80
CA VAL A 328 8.48 6.08 14.63
C VAL A 328 8.92 6.40 16.05
N ARG A 329 10.05 7.10 16.24
CA ARG A 329 10.51 7.52 17.56
C ARG A 329 9.49 8.40 18.27
N GLY A 330 8.91 9.39 17.58
CA GLY A 330 7.95 10.33 18.16
C GLY A 330 6.65 9.67 18.61
N LEU A 331 6.08 8.76 17.81
CA LEU A 331 4.81 8.09 18.12
C LEU A 331 4.96 6.99 19.19
N TYR A 332 6.16 6.46 19.37
CA TYR A 332 6.45 5.43 20.38
C TYR A 332 7.07 5.99 21.67
N ARG A 333 7.77 7.13 21.63
CA ARG A 333 8.37 7.77 22.82
C ARG A 333 7.35 8.35 23.79
N ARG A 334 6.14 8.72 23.34
CA ARG A 334 5.05 9.22 24.21
C ARG A 334 4.47 8.18 25.19
N TYR A 335 5.09 7.01 25.30
CA TYR A 335 4.61 5.84 26.04
C TYR A 335 5.74 5.02 26.69
N LEU A 336 6.96 5.56 26.68
CA LEU A 336 8.04 5.22 27.61
C LEU A 336 7.95 6.22 28.76
#